data_AF-A0A944T8W1-F1
#
_entry.id   AF-A0A944T8W1-F1
#
_cell.length_a   1.000
_cell.length_b   1.000
_cell.length_c   1.000
_cell.angle_alpha   90.00
_cell.angle_beta   90.00
_cell.angle_gamma   90.00
#
_symmetry.space_group_name_H-M   'P 1'
#
loop_
_entity.id
_entity.type
_entity.pdbx_description
1 polymer ?
#
loop_
_entity_poly.entity_id
_entity_poly.type
_entity_poly.pdbx_seq_one_letter_code
_entity_poly.pdbx_strand_id
1 'polypeptide(L)' 'ESYEFNLEQGLAIVGSPETVIKKLQEGQAKIGYDIFCTNHDIGKMPSDMVNNSIQLFGKEVIPAFEGTLGSGTAKVA' A
#
# COMPACT_ATOMS: atom_id res chain seq x y z
N GLU A 1 2.76 -15.51 -12.97
CA GLU A 1 2.10 -15.77 -11.67
C GLU A 1 0.64 -15.36 -11.68
N SER A 2 -0.21 -16.06 -10.93
CA SER A 2 -1.66 -15.77 -10.80
C SER A 2 -1.93 -14.68 -9.76
N TYR A 3 -3.07 -14.02 -9.88
CA TYR A 3 -3.53 -13.01 -8.92
C TYR A 3 -3.65 -13.60 -7.49
N GLU A 4 -4.27 -14.78 -7.37
CA GLU A 4 -4.44 -15.45 -6.07
C GLU A 4 -3.11 -15.80 -5.40
N PHE A 5 -2.13 -16.29 -6.17
CA PHE A 5 -0.79 -16.55 -5.65
C PHE A 5 -0.16 -15.28 -5.07
N ASN A 6 -0.31 -14.14 -5.75
CA ASN A 6 0.22 -12.87 -5.26
C ASN A 6 -0.46 -12.42 -3.96
N LEU A 7 -1.75 -12.71 -3.78
CA LEU A 7 -2.45 -12.41 -2.53
C LEU A 7 -2.04 -13.35 -1.40
N GLU A 8 -2.01 -14.66 -1.66
CA GLU A 8 -1.69 -15.69 -0.67
C GLU A 8 -0.25 -15.57 -0.15
N GLN A 9 0.69 -15.26 -1.05
CA GLN A 9 2.10 -15.09 -0.68
C GLN A 9 2.42 -13.68 -0.14
N GLY A 10 1.42 -12.80 -0.03
CA GLY A 10 1.61 -11.43 0.43
C GLY A 10 2.43 -10.54 -0.52
N LEU A 11 2.56 -10.96 -1.79
CA LEU A 11 3.24 -10.20 -2.84
C LEU A 11 2.40 -9.02 -3.34
N ALA A 12 1.09 -9.03 -3.08
CA ALA A 12 0.18 -7.93 -3.36
C ALA A 12 -0.75 -7.63 -2.18
N ILE A 13 -0.96 -6.35 -1.91
CA ILE A 13 -1.93 -5.87 -0.91
C ILE A 13 -3.12 -5.30 -1.71
N VAL A 14 -4.21 -6.06 -1.80
CA VAL A 14 -5.43 -5.68 -2.54
C VAL A 14 -6.65 -5.89 -1.64
N GLY A 15 -7.59 -4.95 -1.68
CA GLY A 15 -8.83 -5.00 -0.91
C GLY A 15 -9.47 -3.62 -0.72
N SER A 16 -10.34 -3.51 0.28
CA SER A 16 -10.88 -2.22 0.72
C SER A 16 -9.79 -1.34 1.37
N PRO A 17 -9.99 -0.02 1.48
CA PRO A 17 -9.05 0.86 2.18
C PRO A 17 -8.70 0.36 3.59
N GLU A 18 -9.67 -0.10 4.37
CA GLU A 18 -9.43 -0.62 5.73
C GLU A 18 -8.55 -1.87 5.72
N THR A 19 -8.75 -2.75 4.73
CA THR A 19 -7.92 -3.96 4.57
C THR A 19 -6.48 -3.59 4.22
N VAL A 20 -6.29 -2.60 3.34
CA VAL A 20 -4.97 -2.12 2.94
C VAL A 20 -4.24 -1.46 4.12
N ILE A 21 -4.91 -0.56 4.86
CA ILE A 21 -4.37 0.11 6.05
C ILE A 21 -3.88 -0.92 7.06
N LYS A 22 -4.74 -1.90 7.41
CA LYS A 22 -4.39 -2.96 8.36
C LYS A 22 -3.16 -3.74 7.93
N LYS A 23 -3.10 -4.18 6.66
CA LYS A 23 -1.96 -4.95 6.13
C LYS A 23 -0.67 -4.12 6.09
N LEU A 24 -0.76 -2.82 5.77
CA LEU A 24 0.39 -1.92 5.79
C LEU A 24 0.90 -1.71 7.22
N GLN A 25 0.03 -1.47 8.19
CA GLN A 25 0.42 -1.35 9.60
C GLN A 25 1.07 -2.63 10.14
N GLU A 26 0.51 -3.79 9.81
CA GLU A 26 1.09 -5.09 10.17
C GLU A 26 2.47 -5.30 9.52
N GLY A 27 2.62 -4.92 8.26
CA GLY A 27 3.90 -4.98 7.54
C GLY A 27 4.93 -4.03 8.13
N GLN A 28 4.54 -2.79 8.42
CA GLN A 28 5.39 -1.77 9.04
C GLN A 28 5.86 -2.22 10.42
N ALA A 29 4.97 -2.78 11.25
CA ALA A 29 5.33 -3.27 12.58
C ALA A 29 6.32 -4.45 12.54
N LYS A 30 6.27 -5.27 11.48
CA LYS A 30 7.15 -6.44 11.31
C LYS A 30 8.50 -6.10 10.68
N ILE A 31 8.51 -5.21 9.69
CA ILE A 31 9.66 -4.94 8.83
C ILE A 31 10.35 -3.61 9.21
N GLY A 32 9.59 -2.64 9.73
CA GLY A 32 10.10 -1.33 10.13
C GLY A 32 10.38 -0.39 8.95
N TYR A 33 9.66 -0.52 7.84
CA TYR A 33 9.81 0.41 6.71
C TYR A 33 9.12 1.75 6.97
N ASP A 34 9.71 2.83 6.48
CA ASP A 34 9.10 4.18 6.47
C ASP A 34 8.55 4.56 5.09
N ILE A 35 9.04 3.91 4.04
CA ILE A 35 8.66 4.17 2.65
C ILE A 35 8.03 2.91 2.08
N PHE A 36 6.79 3.03 1.61
CA PHE A 36 6.07 1.98 0.90
C PHE A 36 5.63 2.50 -0.47
N CYS A 37 6.19 1.93 -1.54
CA CYS A 37 5.83 2.27 -2.91
C CYS A 37 4.71 1.36 -3.40
N THR A 38 3.57 1.95 -3.78
CA THR A 38 2.45 1.19 -4.37
C THR A 38 2.54 1.16 -5.89
N ASN A 39 2.13 0.05 -6.48
CA ASN A 39 1.79 -0.01 -7.90
C ASN A 39 0.28 -0.24 -8.04
N HIS A 40 -0.41 0.72 -8.64
CA HIS A 40 -1.86 0.64 -8.90
C HIS A 40 -2.20 0.18 -10.32
N ASP A 41 -1.21 0.13 -11.22
CA ASP A 41 -1.39 -0.27 -12.60
C ASP A 41 -0.69 -1.60 -12.87
N ILE A 42 -1.49 -2.64 -13.12
CA ILE A 42 -1.00 -3.99 -13.32
C ILE A 42 -1.59 -4.57 -14.61
N GLY A 43 -0.75 -4.76 -15.62
CA GLY A 43 -1.12 -5.45 -16.86
C GLY A 43 -2.01 -4.60 -17.77
N LYS A 44 -3.25 -5.04 -18.01
CA LYS A 44 -4.20 -4.37 -18.92
C LYS A 44 -5.41 -3.82 -18.15
N MET A 45 -5.18 -3.27 -16.97
CA MET A 45 -6.25 -2.70 -16.16
C MET A 45 -6.90 -1.50 -16.89
N PRO A 46 -8.24 -1.44 -16.93
CA PRO A 46 -8.95 -0.24 -17.33
C PRO A 46 -8.52 1.00 -16.54
N SER A 47 -8.27 2.09 -17.25
CA SER A 47 -7.73 3.33 -16.67
C SER A 47 -8.62 3.95 -15.58
N ASP A 48 -9.94 3.78 -15.68
CA ASP A 48 -10.91 4.22 -14.68
C ASP A 48 -10.75 3.48 -13.35
N MET A 49 -10.47 2.17 -13.39
CA MET A 49 -10.17 1.39 -12.19
C MET A 49 -8.85 1.81 -11.54
N VAL A 50 -7.80 2.03 -12.34
CA VAL A 50 -6.50 2.52 -11.83
C VAL A 50 -6.67 3.88 -11.16
N ASN A 51 -7.36 4.81 -11.84
CA ASN A 51 -7.63 6.15 -11.31
C ASN A 51 -8.46 6.09 -10.02
N ASN A 52 -9.49 5.25 -9.97
CA ASN A 52 -10.30 5.08 -8.77
C ASN A 52 -9.46 4.52 -7.60
N SER A 53 -8.58 3.55 -7.86
CA SER A 53 -7.70 2.99 -6.83
C SER A 53 -6.74 4.05 -6.26
N ILE A 54 -6.12 4.87 -7.13
CA ILE A 54 -5.24 5.97 -6.72
C ILE A 54 -6.02 7.00 -5.88
N GLN A 55 -7.24 7.36 -6.30
CA GLN A 55 -8.08 8.31 -5.57
C GLN A 55 -8.48 7.81 -4.18
N LEU A 56 -8.91 6.55 -4.07
CA LEU A 56 -9.25 5.94 -2.78
C LEU A 56 -8.03 5.83 -1.88
N PHE A 57 -6.88 5.43 -2.43
CA PHE A 57 -5.64 5.34 -1.65
C PHE A 57 -5.24 6.70 -1.07
N GLY A 58 -5.29 7.75 -1.88
CA GLY A 58 -4.97 9.10 -1.43
C GLY A 58 -5.96 9.67 -0.41
N LYS A 59 -7.25 9.36 -0.53
CA LYS A 59 -8.31 9.91 0.35
C LYS A 59 -8.48 9.15 1.66
N GLU A 60 -8.24 7.84 1.65
CA GLU A 60 -8.60 6.97 2.78
C GLU A 60 -7.40 6.27 3.40
N VAL A 61 -6.41 5.86 2.59
CA VAL A 61 -5.27 5.08 3.10
C VAL A 61 -4.18 6.00 3.62
N ILE A 62 -3.73 7.00 2.85
CA ILE A 62 -2.65 7.92 3.26
C ILE A 62 -2.96 8.62 4.59
N PRO A 63 -4.17 9.19 4.82
CA PRO A 63 -4.48 9.90 6.06
C PRO A 63 -4.40 9.02 7.32
N ALA A 64 -4.56 7.70 7.19
CA ALA A 64 -4.44 6.77 8.33
C ALA A 64 -3.02 6.65 8.89
N PHE A 65 -2.02 7.18 8.19
CA PHE A 65 -0.60 7.23 8.60
C PHE A 65 -0.13 8.66 8.93
N GLU A 66 -1.01 9.65 8.85
CA GLU A 66 -0.70 11.01 9.29
C GLU A 66 -0.51 11.02 10.82
N GLY A 67 0.68 11.41 11.28
CA GLY A 67 1.05 11.41 12.70
C GLY A 67 1.78 10.17 13.21
N THR A 68 1.91 9.10 12.40
CA THR A 68 2.69 7.90 12.76
C THR A 68 4.16 7.95 12.31
N LEU A 69 4.60 9.08 11.72
CA LEU A 69 6.01 9.30 11.35
C LEU A 69 6.88 9.47 12.59
N GLY A 70 7.30 8.35 13.18
CA GLY A 70 8.34 8.32 14.20
C GLY A 70 9.70 8.62 13.58
N SER A 71 10.31 9.74 14.01
CA SER A 71 11.75 10.11 14.00
C SER A 71 12.74 9.43 13.02
N GLY A 72 12.35 9.10 11.79
CA GLY A 72 13.23 8.55 10.78
C GLY A 72 14.14 9.65 10.22
N THR A 73 15.33 9.83 10.78
CA THR A 73 16.37 10.60 10.11
C THR A 73 16.74 9.86 8.82
N ALA A 74 16.18 10.28 7.70
CA ALA A 74 16.64 9.89 6.38
C ALA A 74 18.12 10.29 6.24
N LYS A 75 19.04 9.35 6.51
CA LYS A 75 20.41 9.44 5.99
C LYS A 75 20.37 8.89 4.58
N VAL A 76 20.31 9.81 3.62
CA VAL A 76 20.68 9.54 2.23
C VAL A 76 22.18 9.24 2.22
N ALA A 77 22.55 8.04 1.77
CA ALA A 77 23.91 7.64 1.44
C ALA A 77 24.08 7.67 -0.08
#